data_AF-A0A968ACH8-F1
#
_entry.id   AF-A0A968ACH8-F1
#
_cell.length_a   1.000
_cell.length_b   1.000
_cell.length_c   1.000
_cell.angle_alpha   90.00
_cell.angle_beta   90.00
_cell.angle_gamma   90.00
#
_symmetry.space_group_name_H-M   'P 1'
#
loop_
_entity.id
_entity.type
_entity.pdbx_description
1 polymer ?
#
loop_
_entity_poly.entity_id
_entity_poly.type
_entity_poly.pdbx_seq_one_letter_code
_entity_poly.pdbx_strand_id
1 'polypeptide(L)'
;MVKNQTSQGSLVPALFAGIAGILCVFIVPLITMRAMDTIISGALIKIEASGNPLLVSAPKIVISFFPVWGGLSTAAGIALIFVAWAIYQGKSWA
;
A
#
# COMPACT_ATOMS: atom_id res chain seq x y z
N MET A 1 -37.62 9.23 -22.12
CA MET A 1 -37.36 8.80 -20.73
C MET A 1 -35.90 8.41 -20.62
N VAL A 2 -35.04 9.34 -20.23
CA VAL A 2 -33.60 9.09 -20.04
C VAL A 2 -33.43 8.60 -18.60
N LYS A 3 -32.98 7.35 -18.47
CA LYS A 3 -32.87 6.64 -17.19
C LYS A 3 -31.77 7.30 -16.36
N ASN A 4 -32.14 7.78 -15.16
CA ASN A 4 -31.24 8.24 -14.09
C ASN A 4 -30.29 7.11 -13.63
N GLN A 5 -29.28 6.76 -14.43
CA GLN A 5 -28.34 5.68 -14.13
C GLN A 5 -26.92 6.17 -13.80
N THR A 6 -26.63 7.48 -13.93
CA THR A 6 -25.27 8.02 -13.78
C THR A 6 -24.86 8.38 -12.35
N SER A 7 -25.82 8.55 -11.43
CA SER A 7 -25.52 8.90 -10.03
C SER A 7 -25.26 7.65 -9.16
N GLN A 8 -26.04 6.59 -9.31
CA GLN A 8 -25.94 5.41 -8.43
C GLN A 8 -24.84 4.41 -8.84
N GLY A 9 -24.50 4.35 -10.13
CA GLY A 9 -23.52 3.39 -10.67
C GLY A 9 -22.04 3.76 -10.46
N SER A 10 -21.71 5.06 -10.31
CA SER A 10 -20.34 5.54 -10.07
C SER A 10 -19.98 5.67 -8.59
N LEU A 11 -20.99 5.76 -7.71
CA LEU A 11 -20.80 5.88 -6.26
C LEU A 11 -20.11 4.66 -5.65
N VAL A 12 -20.56 3.47 -6.04
CA VAL A 12 -20.04 2.20 -5.54
C VAL A 12 -18.54 2.04 -5.87
N PRO A 13 -18.08 2.16 -7.13
CA PRO A 13 -16.65 2.07 -7.45
C PRO A 13 -15.83 3.22 -6.88
N ALA A 14 -16.36 4.45 -6.80
CA ALA A 14 -15.67 5.56 -6.14
C ALA A 14 -15.47 5.31 -4.63
N LEU A 15 -16.46 4.73 -3.96
CA LEU A 15 -16.37 4.35 -2.55
C LEU A 15 -15.32 3.26 -2.35
N PHE A 16 -15.31 2.21 -3.18
CA PHE A 16 -14.30 1.16 -3.12
C PHE A 16 -12.89 1.69 -3.40
N ALA A 17 -12.72 2.56 -4.39
CA ALA A 17 -11.44 3.19 -4.70
C ALA A 17 -10.96 4.10 -3.55
N GLY A 18 -11.87 4.85 -2.92
CA GLY A 18 -11.56 5.67 -1.73
C GLY A 18 -11.14 4.82 -0.52
N ILE A 19 -11.90 3.75 -0.22
CA ILE A 19 -11.56 2.81 0.87
C ILE A 19 -10.22 2.14 0.58
N ALA A 20 -10.00 1.65 -0.65
CA ALA A 20 -8.74 1.03 -1.06
C ALA A 20 -7.57 2.00 -0.96
N GLY A 21 -7.76 3.27 -1.35
CA GLY A 21 -6.77 4.32 -1.21
C GLY A 21 -6.38 4.55 0.25
N ILE A 22 -7.35 4.70 1.14
CA ILE A 22 -7.11 4.85 2.59
C ILE A 22 -6.39 3.61 3.16
N LEU A 23 -6.83 2.41 2.76
CA LEU A 23 -6.19 1.15 3.18
C LEU A 23 -4.73 1.08 2.73
N CYS A 24 -4.45 1.54 1.51
CA CYS A 24 -3.11 1.55 0.92
C CYS A 24 -2.19 2.59 1.58
N VAL A 25 -2.74 3.71 2.09
CA VAL A 25 -1.97 4.71 2.84
C VAL A 25 -1.64 4.25 4.25
N PHE A 26 -2.58 3.62 4.95
CA PHE A 26 -2.43 3.35 6.39
C PHE A 26 -2.21 1.87 6.71
N ILE A 27 -3.10 0.99 6.25
CA ILE A 27 -3.09 -0.42 6.64
C ILE A 27 -1.92 -1.16 5.98
N VAL A 28 -1.68 -0.92 4.69
CA VAL A 28 -0.62 -1.59 3.95
C VAL A 28 0.77 -1.30 4.53
N PRO A 29 1.17 -0.03 4.82
CA PRO A 29 2.43 0.24 5.50
C PRO A 29 2.52 -0.37 6.89
N LEU A 30 1.44 -0.30 7.68
CA LEU A 30 1.42 -0.86 9.04
C LEU A 30 1.64 -2.37 9.05
N ILE A 31 0.93 -3.12 8.21
CA ILE A 31 1.07 -4.58 8.16
C ILE A 31 2.48 -4.96 7.71
N THR A 32 2.99 -4.31 6.67
CA THR A 32 4.33 -4.64 6.15
C THR A 32 5.43 -4.30 7.15
N MET A 33 5.29 -3.21 7.93
CA MET A 33 6.21 -2.88 9.03
C MET A 33 6.17 -3.94 10.14
N ARG A 34 4.97 -4.43 10.51
CA ARG A 34 4.85 -5.50 11.52
C ARG A 34 5.41 -6.84 11.02
N ALA A 35 5.16 -7.17 9.75
CA ALA A 35 5.71 -8.35 9.11
C ALA A 35 7.24 -8.28 9.06
N MET A 36 7.79 -7.11 8.74
CA MET A 36 9.23 -6.85 8.82
C MET A 36 9.80 -7.05 10.20
N ASP A 37 9.21 -6.43 11.23
CA ASP A 37 9.71 -6.56 12.60
C ASP A 37 9.75 -8.04 13.01
N THR A 38 8.75 -8.81 12.62
CA THR A 38 8.68 -10.26 12.86
C THR A 38 9.77 -11.01 12.12
N ILE A 39 9.97 -10.71 10.83
CA ILE A 39 10.99 -11.35 10.00
C ILE A 39 12.39 -10.98 10.49
N ILE A 40 12.66 -9.71 10.80
CA ILE A 40 13.95 -9.23 11.29
C ILE A 40 14.25 -9.85 12.65
N SER A 41 13.29 -9.84 13.58
CA SER A 41 13.48 -10.45 14.90
C SER A 41 13.73 -11.96 14.80
N GLY A 42 12.98 -12.66 13.93
CA GLY A 42 13.18 -14.09 13.69
C GLY A 42 14.46 -14.43 12.92
N ALA A 43 14.88 -13.56 11.99
CA ALA A 43 16.06 -13.73 11.17
C ALA A 43 17.34 -13.39 11.93
N LEU A 44 17.36 -12.34 12.76
CA LEU A 44 18.53 -11.97 13.56
C LEU A 44 19.00 -13.13 14.45
N ILE A 45 18.08 -13.88 15.04
CA ILE A 45 18.36 -15.09 15.83
C ILE A 45 19.11 -16.15 15.00
N LYS A 46 18.73 -16.34 13.74
CA LYS A 46 19.40 -17.29 12.82
C LYS A 46 20.71 -16.75 12.26
N ILE A 47 20.82 -15.44 12.09
CA ILE A 47 21.98 -14.79 11.46
C ILE A 47 23.15 -14.71 12.46
N GLU A 48 22.91 -14.31 13.72
CA GLU A 48 23.93 -14.36 14.78
C GLU A 48 24.46 -15.78 15.01
N ALA A 49 23.60 -16.79 14.93
CA ALA A 49 24.00 -18.19 15.06
C ALA A 49 24.84 -18.71 13.88
N SER A 50 24.84 -18.02 12.72
CA SER A 50 25.48 -18.49 11.48
C SER A 50 26.88 -17.93 11.22
N GLY A 51 27.25 -16.80 11.85
CA GLY A 51 28.55 -16.15 11.66
C GLY A 51 28.87 -15.66 10.24
N ASN A 52 27.92 -15.68 9.31
CA ASN A 52 28.17 -15.35 7.91
C ASN A 52 27.87 -13.86 7.60
N PRO A 53 28.86 -13.06 7.15
CA PRO A 53 28.69 -11.62 6.91
C PRO A 53 27.70 -11.28 5.79
N LEU A 54 27.48 -12.18 4.83
CA LEU A 54 26.49 -11.96 3.75
C LEU A 54 25.06 -11.95 4.30
N LEU A 55 24.77 -12.79 5.29
CA LEU A 55 23.48 -12.86 5.96
C LEU A 55 23.20 -11.66 6.86
N VAL A 56 24.24 -10.93 7.29
CA VAL A 56 24.13 -9.67 8.04
C VAL A 56 23.82 -8.47 7.13
N SER A 57 24.30 -8.52 5.88
CA SER A 57 24.16 -7.40 4.93
C SER A 57 22.79 -7.31 4.27
N ALA A 58 22.17 -8.46 3.96
CA ALA A 58 20.88 -8.50 3.27
C ALA A 58 19.72 -7.84 4.04
N PRO A 59 19.53 -8.07 5.36
CA PRO A 59 18.49 -7.39 6.12
C PRO A 59 18.68 -5.86 6.14
N LYS A 60 19.93 -5.39 6.16
CA LYS A 60 20.27 -3.96 6.20
C LYS A 60 19.79 -3.22 4.94
N ILE A 61 19.98 -3.84 3.77
CA ILE A 61 19.52 -3.29 2.49
C ILE A 61 18.00 -3.24 2.44
N VAL A 62 17.34 -4.32 2.88
CA VAL A 62 15.88 -4.38 2.89
C VAL A 62 15.30 -3.31 3.83
N ILE A 63 15.81 -3.21 5.07
CA ILE A 63 15.38 -2.18 6.04
C ILE A 63 15.53 -0.77 5.47
N SER A 64 16.60 -0.49 4.74
CA SER A 64 16.80 0.83 4.12
C SER A 64 15.84 1.13 2.98
N PHE A 65 15.29 0.12 2.31
CA PHE A 65 14.34 0.27 1.21
C PHE A 65 12.89 0.44 1.70
N PHE A 66 12.59 0.01 2.93
CA PHE A 66 11.26 0.04 3.51
C PHE A 66 10.61 1.43 3.63
N PRO A 67 11.34 2.49 4.01
CA PRO A 67 10.80 3.86 3.99
C PRO A 67 10.39 4.31 2.58
N VAL A 68 11.17 3.93 1.56
CA VAL A 68 10.89 4.23 0.15
C VAL A 68 9.61 3.51 -0.28
N TRP A 69 9.48 2.24 0.06
CA TRP A 69 8.27 1.46 -0.23
C TRP A 69 7.03 2.03 0.48
N GLY A 70 7.16 2.44 1.74
CA GLY A 70 6.09 3.11 2.48
C GLY A 70 5.63 4.39 1.78
N GLY A 71 6.58 5.24 1.36
CA GLY A 71 6.27 6.45 0.58
C GLY A 71 5.60 6.14 -0.77
N LEU A 72 6.03 5.08 -1.45
CA LEU A 72 5.42 4.62 -2.71
C LEU A 72 3.97 4.14 -2.48
N SER A 73 3.72 3.41 -1.39
CA SER A 73 2.38 2.97 -0.99
C SER A 73 1.46 4.14 -0.68
N THR A 74 1.97 5.16 0.04
CA THR A 74 1.23 6.40 0.29
C THR A 74 0.89 7.12 -1.01
N ALA A 75 1.86 7.26 -1.93
CA ALA A 75 1.64 7.90 -3.22
C ALA A 75 0.60 7.16 -4.07
N ALA A 76 0.66 5.83 -4.11
CA ALA A 76 -0.34 4.99 -4.78
C ALA A 76 -1.74 5.13 -4.17
N GLY A 77 -1.84 5.17 -2.83
CA GLY A 77 -3.11 5.38 -2.15
C GLY A 77 -3.71 6.76 -2.40
N ILE A 78 -2.89 7.82 -2.45
CA ILE A 78 -3.33 9.17 -2.84
C ILE A 78 -3.82 9.19 -4.29
N ALA A 79 -3.10 8.55 -5.21
CA ALA A 79 -3.52 8.43 -6.61
C ALA A 79 -4.89 7.74 -6.74
N LEU A 80 -5.13 6.67 -5.97
CA LEU A 80 -6.43 6.00 -5.90
C LEU A 80 -7.56 6.91 -5.40
N ILE A 81 -7.28 7.80 -4.45
CA ILE A 81 -8.26 8.80 -3.97
C ILE A 81 -8.57 9.82 -5.07
N PHE A 82 -7.59 10.26 -5.85
CA PHE A 82 -7.82 11.14 -7.00
C PHE A 82 -8.66 10.45 -8.09
N VAL A 83 -8.39 9.18 -8.37
CA VAL A 83 -9.20 8.37 -9.29
C VAL A 83 -10.62 8.22 -8.78
N ALA A 84 -10.82 7.95 -7.49
CA ALA A 84 -12.14 7.88 -6.87
C ALA A 84 -12.94 9.18 -7.03
N TRP A 85 -12.29 10.33 -6.83
CA TRP A 85 -12.91 11.65 -7.01
C TRP A 85 -13.31 11.90 -8.46
N ALA A 86 -12.48 11.48 -9.42
CA ALA A 86 -12.81 11.62 -10.82
C ALA A 86 -13.96 10.70 -11.28
N ILE A 87 -14.00 9.46 -10.79
CA ILE A 87 -15.12 8.52 -11.02
C ILE A 87 -16.42 9.11 -10.44
N TYR A 88 -16.36 9.71 -9.25
CA TYR A 88 -17.51 10.35 -8.62
C TYR A 88 -18.07 11.52 -9.48
N GLN A 89 -17.21 12.28 -10.16
CA GLN A 89 -17.62 13.34 -11.07
C GLN A 89 -18.21 12.84 -12.40
N GLY A 90 -18.27 11.52 -12.62
CA GLY A 90 -18.74 10.94 -13.88
C GLY A 90 -17.76 11.18 -15.05
N LYS A 91 -16.52 11.59 -14.77
CA LYS A 91 -15.46 11.68 -15.77
C LYS A 91 -14.93 10.28 -16.01
N SER A 92 -15.15 9.73 -17.20
CA SER A 92 -14.52 8.47 -17.58
C SER A 92 -13.02 8.68 -17.70
N TRP A 93 -12.24 8.01 -16.85
CA TRP A 93 -10.83 7.79 -17.14
C TRP A 93 -10.75 6.52 -17.99
N ALA A 94 -10.77 6.73 -19.30
CA ALA A 94 -10.42 5.78 -20.35
C ALA A 94 -9.46 6.49 -21.30
#